data_AF-A0AAD1SWP5-F1
#
_entry.id   AF-A0AAD1SWP5-F1
#
_cell.length_a   1.000
_cell.length_b   1.000
_cell.length_c   1.000
_cell.angle_alpha   90.00
_cell.angle_beta   90.00
_cell.angle_gamma   90.00
#
_symmetry.space_group_name_H-M   'P 1'
#
loop_
_entity.id
_entity.type
_entity.pdbx_description
1 polymer ?
#
loop_
_entity_poly.entity_id
_entity_poly.type
_entity_poly.pdbx_seq_one_letter_code
_entity_poly.pdbx_strand_id
1 'polypeptide(L)'
;MIPPPNQKWYCLKAIPVPSSTVPFQQCLIPVFKRWRGSKPASLSQVKMDVPLLFLASLSACFVFVFGYPNGQISDSCYTMLPVHGNNVPQTSTAPYYISVSKNTFNPGDVITVSIQSNSSGTSFKGFIVEARTLGSDRIVGSFTLTNALSRTLTCGTANSAVSHSDSSLKTSITTNWTAETGLGPIRFRATVLNDYSSFWYGVQSEILTALQISNDTCGTDKFCLSNPASCSPADSSCLFMSSVAYNGGYAFEMSGQSTGYLAIGFSDDTLMGNDDVYICTTNSTGSILVQHAFNTGTTTPTILNKNTAGYIMTRNANGILQCSFITQSSISTNISTLTRATTNPTYYIFLARGKSDLNGVIQKHEQRPLVSATKVDLSSFALTSAQTGSPSLTLGHGALMLIAWMTTGSIGMLMARYMKNAAERPILGKAIWFQSHFFLMILTVILTIIAFIMIFAEVAGWSYDTGAHPVLGCIVMILSFFQPILAFFRPDPKSEKRFIFNWGHMLNALVIKVLAVATIFLGLKLIDTTSTLWLSKVMGGFFAWEILFYIILETNMRLKVKEIYENEKKAEPLILGVYIFGNLAFLIALLVGIGGS
;
A
#
# COMPACT_ATOMS: atom_id res chain seq x y z
N MET A 1 -48.42 0.06 32.27
CA MET A 1 -48.63 1.53 32.32
C MET A 1 -48.32 2.14 30.95
N ILE A 2 -48.71 3.39 30.73
CA ILE A 2 -48.70 4.07 29.42
C ILE A 2 -47.33 4.70 29.13
N PRO A 3 -46.79 4.59 27.90
CA PRO A 3 -45.84 5.53 27.33
C PRO A 3 -46.46 6.37 26.19
N PRO A 4 -46.28 7.71 26.20
CA PRO A 4 -46.59 8.57 25.04
C PRO A 4 -45.38 9.46 24.64
N PRO A 5 -45.41 10.21 23.51
CA PRO A 5 -45.67 9.66 22.16
C PRO A 5 -44.82 10.34 21.03
N ASN A 6 -44.98 9.84 19.80
CA ASN A 6 -44.85 10.56 18.51
C ASN A 6 -43.49 11.15 18.06
N GLN A 7 -43.03 10.71 16.87
CA GLN A 7 -43.25 11.50 15.64
C GLN A 7 -43.35 10.62 14.38
N LYS A 8 -43.83 11.20 13.27
CA LYS A 8 -44.36 10.55 12.04
C LYS A 8 -44.25 11.51 10.84
N TRP A 9 -44.37 11.14 9.57
CA TRP A 9 -44.61 9.82 8.92
C TRP A 9 -43.37 9.45 8.03
N TYR A 10 -43.32 8.91 6.80
CA TYR A 10 -44.26 8.50 5.72
C TYR A 10 -43.64 7.39 4.85
N CYS A 11 -44.49 6.62 4.15
CA CYS A 11 -44.12 5.80 2.98
C CYS A 11 -45.02 6.17 1.79
N LEU A 12 -44.52 6.03 0.56
CA LEU A 12 -45.29 6.24 -0.68
C LEU A 12 -45.59 4.92 -1.42
N LYS A 13 -46.60 4.94 -2.29
CA LYS A 13 -47.18 3.80 -3.00
C LYS A 13 -47.11 4.00 -4.52
N ALA A 14 -47.12 2.91 -5.30
CA ALA A 14 -46.82 2.90 -6.74
C ALA A 14 -48.05 3.04 -7.68
N ILE A 15 -47.81 2.84 -9.01
CA ILE A 15 -48.74 2.65 -10.16
C ILE A 15 -48.96 3.94 -11.02
N PRO A 16 -49.03 3.93 -12.38
CA PRO A 16 -48.72 2.92 -13.43
C PRO A 16 -47.69 3.39 -14.52
N VAL A 17 -47.58 2.62 -15.63
CA VAL A 17 -46.73 2.84 -16.84
C VAL A 17 -47.46 3.66 -17.95
N PRO A 18 -46.77 4.16 -19.01
CA PRO A 18 -46.87 3.44 -20.31
C PRO A 18 -45.59 3.44 -21.23
N SER A 19 -45.70 2.64 -22.30
CA SER A 19 -44.85 2.43 -23.52
C SER A 19 -44.07 3.64 -24.11
N SER A 20 -43.00 3.52 -24.92
CA SER A 20 -42.68 2.64 -26.08
C SER A 20 -41.18 2.82 -26.49
N THR A 21 -40.51 2.18 -27.46
CA THR A 21 -40.83 1.48 -28.74
C THR A 21 -39.90 0.27 -29.04
N VAL A 22 -40.19 -0.48 -30.12
CA VAL A 22 -39.43 -1.64 -30.68
C VAL A 22 -39.44 -1.50 -32.22
N PRO A 23 -38.50 -2.08 -33.01
CA PRO A 23 -38.94 -3.10 -33.98
C PRO A 23 -37.92 -4.22 -34.34
N PHE A 24 -38.43 -5.22 -35.09
CA PHE A 24 -37.77 -6.27 -35.90
C PHE A 24 -37.35 -7.59 -35.21
N GLN A 25 -37.72 -8.80 -35.70
CA GLN A 25 -38.56 -9.15 -36.87
C GLN A 25 -39.14 -10.60 -36.87
N GLN A 26 -40.44 -10.76 -37.23
CA GLN A 26 -41.15 -11.97 -37.77
C GLN A 26 -41.20 -13.28 -36.92
N CYS A 27 -42.19 -14.19 -36.98
CA CYS A 27 -43.55 -14.34 -37.58
C CYS A 27 -44.37 -15.29 -36.64
N LEU A 28 -45.68 -15.18 -36.34
CA LEU A 28 -46.93 -15.22 -37.16
C LEU A 28 -47.14 -16.55 -37.91
N ILE A 29 -48.28 -17.29 -37.89
CA ILE A 29 -49.62 -17.20 -37.24
C ILE A 29 -50.22 -18.63 -37.15
N PRO A 30 -51.07 -18.97 -36.15
CA PRO A 30 -51.98 -20.13 -36.20
C PRO A 30 -53.45 -19.75 -36.48
N VAL A 31 -54.10 -20.40 -37.45
CA VAL A 31 -55.56 -20.31 -37.70
C VAL A 31 -56.11 -21.68 -38.08
N PHE A 32 -57.10 -22.18 -37.33
CA PHE A 32 -58.44 -22.52 -37.85
C PHE A 32 -59.41 -22.86 -36.72
N LYS A 33 -60.70 -22.59 -36.92
CA LYS A 33 -61.76 -22.87 -35.93
C LYS A 33 -63.08 -23.25 -36.62
N ARG A 34 -63.66 -24.37 -36.17
CA ARG A 34 -65.09 -24.75 -36.28
C ARG A 34 -65.63 -25.14 -37.67
N TRP A 35 -66.06 -26.39 -37.77
CA TRP A 35 -67.27 -26.77 -38.51
C TRP A 35 -68.23 -27.55 -37.60
N ARG A 36 -69.47 -27.81 -38.01
CA ARG A 36 -70.53 -28.43 -37.16
C ARG A 36 -70.94 -29.82 -37.65
N GLY A 37 -71.01 -30.77 -36.70
CA GLY A 37 -72.23 -31.55 -36.48
C GLY A 37 -72.36 -32.94 -37.12
N SER A 38 -72.50 -33.95 -36.25
CA SER A 38 -73.37 -35.13 -36.43
C SER A 38 -73.56 -35.84 -35.07
N LYS A 39 -74.38 -36.91 -35.02
CA LYS A 39 -74.95 -37.50 -33.78
C LYS A 39 -74.08 -38.66 -33.21
N PRO A 40 -74.30 -39.08 -31.94
CA PRO A 40 -73.40 -39.97 -31.21
C PRO A 40 -73.63 -41.47 -31.46
N ALA A 41 -72.64 -42.30 -31.12
CA ALA A 41 -72.75 -43.76 -31.07
C ALA A 41 -72.11 -44.34 -29.79
N SER A 42 -72.84 -45.28 -29.17
CA SER A 42 -72.44 -46.32 -28.18
C SER A 42 -71.13 -46.19 -27.38
N LEU A 43 -71.23 -46.23 -26.04
CA LEU A 43 -70.17 -46.80 -25.20
C LEU A 43 -69.93 -48.26 -25.59
N SER A 44 -68.68 -48.70 -25.56
CA SER A 44 -68.31 -50.07 -25.22
C SER A 44 -67.23 -50.02 -24.13
N GLN A 45 -67.23 -50.98 -23.21
CA GLN A 45 -66.35 -50.96 -22.06
C GLN A 45 -64.98 -51.54 -22.41
N VAL A 46 -63.92 -50.81 -22.09
CA VAL A 46 -62.58 -51.41 -21.89
C VAL A 46 -62.15 -51.08 -20.48
N LYS A 47 -62.20 -52.09 -19.59
CA LYS A 47 -61.40 -52.05 -18.36
C LYS A 47 -59.95 -52.24 -18.77
N MET A 48 -59.09 -51.26 -18.50
CA MET A 48 -57.65 -51.45 -18.48
C MET A 48 -57.19 -51.53 -17.03
N ASP A 49 -56.46 -52.58 -16.70
CA ASP A 49 -56.15 -52.91 -15.31
C ASP A 49 -55.08 -51.98 -14.72
N VAL A 50 -55.45 -51.37 -13.59
CA VAL A 50 -54.63 -50.40 -12.84
C VAL A 50 -53.23 -50.89 -12.40
N PRO A 51 -52.93 -52.19 -12.18
CA PRO A 51 -51.60 -52.63 -11.73
C PRO A 51 -50.45 -52.29 -12.69
N LEU A 52 -50.67 -52.27 -14.02
CA LEU A 52 -49.58 -52.05 -14.98
C LEU A 52 -48.99 -50.62 -14.90
N LEU A 53 -49.82 -49.62 -14.62
CA LEU A 53 -49.37 -48.22 -14.52
C LEU A 53 -48.53 -47.95 -13.25
N PHE A 54 -48.75 -48.72 -12.17
CA PHE A 54 -47.93 -48.63 -10.96
C PHE A 54 -46.57 -49.33 -11.09
N LEU A 55 -46.49 -50.43 -11.85
CA LEU A 55 -45.21 -51.07 -12.16
C LEU A 55 -44.37 -50.22 -13.12
N ALA A 56 -45.01 -49.56 -14.09
CA ALA A 56 -44.33 -48.63 -15.00
C ALA A 56 -43.75 -47.40 -14.28
N SER A 57 -44.42 -46.87 -13.24
CA SER A 57 -43.92 -45.71 -12.49
C SER A 57 -42.81 -46.06 -11.50
N LEU A 58 -42.85 -47.21 -10.83
CA LEU A 58 -41.76 -47.63 -9.92
C LEU A 58 -40.44 -47.86 -10.66
N SER A 59 -40.48 -48.37 -11.90
CA SER A 59 -39.26 -48.58 -12.70
C SER A 59 -38.56 -47.27 -13.11
N ALA A 60 -39.26 -46.12 -13.07
CA ALA A 60 -38.70 -44.83 -13.43
C ALA A 60 -37.97 -44.11 -12.27
N CYS A 61 -38.06 -44.63 -11.04
CA CYS A 61 -37.42 -44.03 -9.86
C CYS A 61 -36.06 -44.65 -9.49
N PHE A 62 -35.57 -45.65 -10.24
CA PHE A 62 -34.17 -46.04 -10.16
C PHE A 62 -33.30 -45.02 -10.90
N VAL A 63 -32.89 -43.97 -10.18
CA VAL A 63 -31.72 -43.17 -10.56
C VAL A 63 -30.50 -44.07 -10.45
N PHE A 64 -30.16 -44.74 -11.54
CA PHE A 64 -28.86 -45.41 -11.68
C PHE A 64 -27.78 -44.33 -11.62
N VAL A 65 -27.14 -44.21 -10.46
CA VAL A 65 -25.98 -43.32 -10.27
C VAL A 65 -24.86 -43.87 -11.14
N PHE A 66 -24.67 -43.28 -12.31
CA PHE A 66 -23.60 -43.65 -13.24
C PHE A 66 -22.23 -43.37 -12.61
N GLY A 67 -21.62 -44.40 -12.04
CA GLY A 67 -20.18 -44.41 -11.77
C GLY A 67 -19.44 -44.43 -13.10
N TYR A 68 -19.26 -43.25 -13.71
CA TYR A 68 -18.78 -43.07 -15.08
C TYR A 68 -17.38 -43.67 -15.28
N PRO A 69 -17.21 -44.81 -15.98
CA PRO A 69 -15.87 -45.33 -16.30
C PRO A 69 -15.15 -44.46 -17.33
N ASN A 70 -15.88 -43.56 -18.02
CA ASN A 70 -15.36 -42.65 -19.03
C ASN A 70 -14.84 -41.31 -18.46
N GLY A 71 -14.79 -41.19 -17.13
CA GLY A 71 -14.28 -40.04 -16.39
C GLY A 71 -14.96 -38.69 -16.63
N GLN A 72 -16.23 -38.65 -17.07
CA GLN A 72 -17.03 -37.42 -17.12
C GLN A 72 -17.46 -36.99 -15.72
N ILE A 73 -16.53 -36.44 -14.94
CA ILE A 73 -16.69 -36.12 -13.51
C ILE A 73 -16.59 -34.62 -13.22
N SER A 74 -17.20 -33.77 -14.06
CA SER A 74 -17.19 -32.30 -13.87
C SER A 74 -17.81 -31.85 -12.54
N ASP A 75 -18.76 -32.60 -11.99
CA ASP A 75 -19.35 -32.32 -10.68
C ASP A 75 -18.34 -32.51 -9.52
N SER A 76 -17.29 -33.29 -9.75
CA SER A 76 -16.19 -33.50 -8.82
C SER A 76 -15.12 -32.40 -8.85
N CYS A 77 -15.14 -31.42 -9.77
CA CYS A 77 -14.05 -30.44 -9.90
C CYS A 77 -13.76 -29.71 -8.58
N TYR A 78 -14.72 -28.91 -8.08
CA TYR A 78 -14.49 -28.02 -6.93
C TYR A 78 -14.06 -28.77 -5.66
N THR A 79 -14.71 -29.89 -5.35
CA THR A 79 -14.41 -30.71 -4.17
C THR A 79 -13.18 -31.61 -4.35
N MET A 80 -12.83 -31.96 -5.60
CA MET A 80 -11.96 -33.08 -5.99
C MET A 80 -12.33 -34.43 -5.36
N LEU A 81 -13.58 -34.63 -4.93
CA LEU A 81 -14.06 -35.88 -4.32
C LEU A 81 -15.01 -36.62 -5.28
N PRO A 82 -15.02 -37.97 -5.30
CA PRO A 82 -16.03 -38.73 -6.00
C PRO A 82 -17.44 -38.37 -5.51
N VAL A 83 -18.32 -37.94 -6.42
CA VAL A 83 -19.71 -37.56 -6.10
C VAL A 83 -20.68 -38.77 -6.04
N HIS A 84 -20.16 -39.98 -5.83
CA HIS A 84 -20.94 -41.21 -5.79
C HIS A 84 -20.39 -42.23 -4.79
N GLY A 85 -21.29 -42.95 -4.12
CA GLY A 85 -20.95 -43.85 -3.00
C GLY A 85 -20.61 -43.09 -1.71
N ASN A 86 -20.63 -43.80 -0.59
CA ASN A 86 -20.28 -43.24 0.73
C ASN A 86 -18.78 -43.44 1.06
N ASN A 87 -17.93 -43.45 0.03
CA ASN A 87 -16.51 -43.79 0.17
C ASN A 87 -15.72 -42.55 0.61
N VAL A 88 -14.95 -42.68 1.69
CA VAL A 88 -14.08 -41.62 2.21
C VAL A 88 -12.65 -41.75 1.67
N PRO A 89 -11.86 -40.65 1.59
CA PRO A 89 -10.46 -40.74 1.20
C PRO A 89 -9.66 -41.65 2.14
N GLN A 90 -8.67 -42.34 1.59
CA GLN A 90 -7.70 -43.11 2.34
C GLN A 90 -6.84 -42.17 3.22
N THR A 91 -6.63 -42.56 4.47
CA THR A 91 -5.84 -41.79 5.47
C THR A 91 -4.35 -42.11 5.44
N SER A 92 -3.94 -43.13 4.69
CA SER A 92 -2.54 -43.47 4.45
C SER A 92 -1.87 -42.49 3.48
N THR A 93 -0.54 -42.37 3.55
CA THR A 93 0.25 -41.62 2.56
C THR A 93 -0.05 -42.12 1.15
N ALA A 94 -0.30 -41.21 0.21
CA ALA A 94 -0.60 -41.58 -1.17
C ALA A 94 0.57 -42.33 -1.82
N PRO A 95 0.34 -43.50 -2.45
CA PRO A 95 1.36 -44.21 -3.23
C PRO A 95 1.54 -43.60 -4.63
N TYR A 96 1.22 -42.30 -4.79
CA TYR A 96 1.29 -41.55 -6.03
C TYR A 96 1.84 -40.14 -5.77
N TYR A 97 2.51 -39.57 -6.77
CA TYR A 97 3.04 -38.20 -6.73
C TYR A 97 2.73 -37.45 -8.02
N ILE A 98 2.72 -36.12 -7.96
CA ILE A 98 2.66 -35.25 -9.14
C ILE A 98 4.06 -34.69 -9.39
N SER A 99 4.54 -34.90 -10.61
CA SER A 99 5.82 -34.40 -11.12
C SER A 99 5.58 -33.37 -12.23
N VAL A 100 6.44 -32.36 -12.33
CA VAL A 100 6.36 -31.31 -13.35
C VAL A 100 7.71 -31.09 -14.04
N SER A 101 7.69 -30.66 -15.30
CA SER A 101 8.90 -30.45 -16.09
C SER A 101 9.75 -29.24 -15.67
N LYS A 102 9.14 -28.24 -15.01
CA LYS A 102 9.83 -27.11 -14.37
C LYS A 102 8.96 -26.47 -13.29
N ASN A 103 9.60 -25.94 -12.24
CA ASN A 103 8.92 -25.28 -11.11
C ASN A 103 8.75 -23.75 -11.31
N THR A 104 8.98 -23.25 -12.53
CA THR A 104 9.03 -21.82 -12.85
C THR A 104 8.34 -21.56 -14.20
N PHE A 105 7.51 -20.54 -14.32
CA PHE A 105 6.78 -20.28 -15.58
C PHE A 105 6.57 -18.79 -15.91
N ASN A 106 6.50 -18.49 -17.20
CA ASN A 106 5.92 -17.26 -17.75
C ASN A 106 4.50 -17.53 -18.28
N PRO A 107 3.65 -16.51 -18.49
CA PRO A 107 2.40 -16.70 -19.22
C PRO A 107 2.62 -17.34 -20.61
N GLY A 108 1.79 -18.30 -20.98
CA GLY A 108 1.93 -19.09 -22.20
C GLY A 108 2.97 -20.22 -22.16
N ASP A 109 3.73 -20.38 -21.07
CA ASP A 109 4.59 -21.56 -20.91
C ASP A 109 3.75 -22.85 -20.86
N VAL A 110 4.26 -23.89 -21.53
CA VAL A 110 3.73 -25.25 -21.42
C VAL A 110 4.55 -26.04 -20.40
N ILE A 111 3.87 -26.53 -19.37
CA ILE A 111 4.38 -27.40 -18.32
C ILE A 111 3.89 -28.82 -18.59
N THR A 112 4.79 -29.77 -18.77
CA THR A 112 4.42 -31.20 -18.74
C THR A 112 4.23 -31.61 -17.29
N VAL A 113 3.08 -32.20 -16.99
CA VAL A 113 2.62 -32.63 -15.67
C VAL A 113 2.33 -34.12 -15.74
N SER A 114 2.88 -34.91 -14.81
CA SER A 114 2.66 -36.36 -14.77
C SER A 114 2.29 -36.82 -13.36
N ILE A 115 1.19 -37.58 -13.25
CA ILE A 115 0.85 -38.34 -12.05
C ILE A 115 1.49 -39.72 -12.19
N GLN A 116 2.31 -40.11 -11.22
CA GLN A 116 3.12 -41.33 -11.27
C GLN A 116 2.96 -42.14 -9.97
N SER A 117 3.13 -43.46 -10.06
CA SER A 117 3.04 -44.37 -8.91
C SER A 117 4.41 -44.54 -8.23
N ASN A 118 4.43 -44.58 -6.90
CA ASN A 118 5.68 -44.55 -6.10
C ASN A 118 6.49 -45.86 -6.15
N SER A 119 5.91 -46.96 -6.64
CA SER A 119 6.55 -48.29 -6.60
C SER A 119 6.18 -49.18 -7.79
N SER A 120 7.09 -50.08 -8.16
CA SER A 120 6.84 -51.13 -9.15
C SER A 120 5.71 -52.05 -8.69
N GLY A 121 4.55 -51.96 -9.34
CA GLY A 121 3.35 -52.75 -9.02
C GLY A 121 2.20 -51.97 -8.38
N THR A 122 2.37 -50.68 -8.05
CA THR A 122 1.22 -49.80 -7.77
C THR A 122 0.66 -49.19 -9.06
N SER A 123 -0.66 -49.03 -9.11
CA SER A 123 -1.40 -48.56 -10.30
C SER A 123 -2.76 -47.97 -9.90
N PHE A 124 -3.26 -47.03 -10.69
CA PHE A 124 -4.56 -46.40 -10.55
C PHE A 124 -5.45 -46.63 -11.79
N LYS A 125 -6.77 -46.52 -11.62
CA LYS A 125 -7.74 -46.61 -12.73
C LYS A 125 -8.26 -45.25 -13.13
N GLY A 126 -8.62 -44.44 -12.14
CA GLY A 126 -9.17 -43.11 -12.31
C GLY A 126 -8.31 -42.03 -11.66
N PHE A 127 -8.45 -40.82 -12.17
CA PHE A 127 -7.89 -39.61 -11.57
C PHE A 127 -8.71 -38.38 -11.99
N ILE A 128 -8.51 -37.29 -11.26
CA ILE A 128 -8.75 -35.90 -11.68
C ILE A 128 -7.55 -35.05 -11.24
N VAL A 129 -7.08 -34.12 -12.08
CA VAL A 129 -5.99 -33.18 -11.80
C VAL A 129 -6.30 -31.77 -12.31
N GLU A 130 -5.94 -30.78 -11.50
CA GLU A 130 -6.16 -29.35 -11.69
C GLU A 130 -4.90 -28.57 -11.30
N ALA A 131 -4.72 -27.37 -11.88
CA ALA A 131 -3.83 -26.36 -11.30
C ALA A 131 -4.67 -25.38 -10.47
N ARG A 132 -4.22 -25.04 -9.26
CA ARG A 132 -4.90 -24.11 -8.36
C ARG A 132 -3.96 -23.02 -7.81
N THR A 133 -4.48 -21.81 -7.65
CA THR A 133 -3.80 -20.71 -6.94
C THR A 133 -3.54 -21.08 -5.47
N LEU A 134 -2.49 -20.53 -4.86
CA LEU A 134 -2.23 -20.82 -3.43
C LEU A 134 -3.21 -20.13 -2.46
N GLY A 135 -3.82 -19.01 -2.85
CA GLY A 135 -4.66 -18.18 -1.97
C GLY A 135 -6.14 -18.57 -2.00
N SER A 136 -6.78 -18.36 -3.16
CA SER A 136 -8.21 -18.62 -3.37
C SER A 136 -8.54 -20.10 -3.67
N ASP A 137 -7.53 -20.96 -3.82
CA ASP A 137 -7.63 -22.34 -4.36
C ASP A 137 -8.41 -22.39 -5.71
N ARG A 138 -8.37 -21.30 -6.48
CA ARG A 138 -9.06 -21.15 -7.76
C ARG A 138 -8.37 -21.96 -8.85
N ILE A 139 -9.16 -22.69 -9.64
CA ILE A 139 -8.70 -23.45 -10.82
C ILE A 139 -8.22 -22.48 -11.91
N VAL A 140 -7.04 -22.74 -12.49
CA VAL A 140 -6.36 -21.80 -13.42
C VAL A 140 -5.62 -22.49 -14.57
N GLY A 141 -5.43 -21.77 -15.68
CA GLY A 141 -4.79 -22.25 -16.90
C GLY A 141 -5.63 -23.28 -17.66
N SER A 142 -5.00 -23.98 -18.60
CA SER A 142 -5.69 -24.96 -19.46
C SER A 142 -4.80 -26.14 -19.82
N PHE A 143 -5.40 -27.32 -20.03
CA PHE A 143 -4.68 -28.54 -20.34
C PHE A 143 -4.84 -28.99 -21.80
N THR A 144 -3.80 -29.62 -22.32
CA THR A 144 -3.73 -30.30 -23.62
C THR A 144 -3.25 -31.73 -23.44
N LEU A 145 -3.94 -32.68 -24.06
CA LEU A 145 -3.76 -34.11 -23.82
C LEU A 145 -2.55 -34.66 -24.61
N THR A 146 -1.78 -35.55 -23.98
CA THR A 146 -0.65 -36.25 -24.63
C THR A 146 -0.96 -37.69 -25.01
N ASN A 147 -2.08 -38.24 -24.53
CA ASN A 147 -2.45 -39.66 -24.66
C ASN A 147 -3.98 -39.83 -24.63
N ALA A 148 -4.45 -40.97 -25.16
CA ALA A 148 -5.89 -41.30 -25.23
C ALA A 148 -6.46 -41.89 -23.92
N LEU A 149 -5.63 -42.16 -22.90
CA LEU A 149 -6.06 -42.66 -21.58
C LEU A 149 -6.57 -41.54 -20.64
N SER A 150 -6.53 -40.30 -21.15
CA SER A 150 -6.88 -39.07 -20.46
C SER A 150 -7.93 -38.29 -21.27
N ARG A 151 -8.70 -37.43 -20.60
CA ARG A 151 -9.64 -36.49 -21.22
C ARG A 151 -9.62 -35.15 -20.49
N THR A 152 -9.98 -34.07 -21.16
CA THR A 152 -10.22 -32.78 -20.49
C THR A 152 -11.62 -32.71 -19.89
N LEU A 153 -11.76 -31.87 -18.88
CA LEU A 153 -13.03 -31.43 -18.28
C LEU A 153 -13.12 -29.90 -18.33
N THR A 154 -14.35 -29.39 -18.24
CA THR A 154 -14.66 -27.96 -18.14
C THR A 154 -15.04 -27.63 -16.70
N CYS A 155 -14.05 -27.30 -15.87
CA CYS A 155 -14.26 -26.90 -14.48
C CYS A 155 -14.35 -25.37 -14.43
N GLY A 156 -15.53 -24.83 -14.75
CA GLY A 156 -15.78 -23.40 -14.94
C GLY A 156 -15.26 -22.89 -16.29
N THR A 157 -13.95 -22.97 -16.52
CA THR A 157 -13.27 -22.68 -17.79
C THR A 157 -13.04 -23.94 -18.62
N ALA A 158 -12.86 -23.80 -19.94
CA ALA A 158 -12.68 -24.93 -20.85
C ALA A 158 -11.29 -25.57 -20.68
N ASN A 159 -11.24 -26.91 -20.63
CA ASN A 159 -10.02 -27.71 -20.44
C ASN A 159 -9.23 -27.40 -19.15
N SER A 160 -9.86 -26.87 -18.10
CA SER A 160 -9.18 -26.47 -16.86
C SER A 160 -8.84 -27.62 -15.91
N ALA A 161 -9.30 -28.84 -16.20
CA ALA A 161 -8.89 -30.07 -15.52
C ALA A 161 -8.73 -31.23 -16.49
N VAL A 162 -8.05 -32.30 -16.04
CA VAL A 162 -7.90 -33.57 -16.76
C VAL A 162 -8.36 -34.72 -15.88
N SER A 163 -9.10 -35.65 -16.48
CA SER A 163 -9.50 -36.92 -15.85
C SER A 163 -9.12 -38.11 -16.75
N HIS A 164 -9.38 -39.31 -16.25
CA HIS A 164 -9.28 -40.56 -17.01
C HIS A 164 -10.32 -40.63 -18.15
N SER A 165 -9.99 -41.31 -19.25
CA SER A 165 -10.95 -41.59 -20.34
C SER A 165 -11.60 -42.98 -20.24
N ASP A 166 -11.00 -43.89 -19.47
CA ASP A 166 -11.43 -45.27 -19.25
C ASP A 166 -11.04 -45.77 -17.84
N SER A 167 -11.48 -46.97 -17.47
CA SER A 167 -11.11 -47.65 -16.22
C SER A 167 -9.90 -48.60 -16.33
N SER A 168 -9.08 -48.48 -17.38
CA SER A 168 -7.85 -49.28 -17.55
C SER A 168 -6.84 -49.01 -16.43
N LEU A 169 -5.96 -49.98 -16.14
CA LEU A 169 -4.88 -49.81 -15.16
C LEU A 169 -3.77 -48.92 -15.74
N LYS A 170 -3.39 -47.89 -14.97
CA LYS A 170 -2.42 -46.85 -15.32
C LYS A 170 -1.37 -46.79 -14.22
N THR A 171 -0.09 -46.78 -14.58
CA THR A 171 1.04 -46.60 -13.63
C THR A 171 1.58 -45.16 -13.66
N SER A 172 1.41 -44.50 -14.81
CA SER A 172 1.71 -43.09 -15.05
C SER A 172 0.70 -42.53 -16.05
N ILE A 173 0.33 -41.26 -15.90
CA ILE A 173 -0.31 -40.45 -16.96
C ILE A 173 0.45 -39.14 -17.11
N THR A 174 0.41 -38.54 -18.30
CA THR A 174 1.07 -37.27 -18.60
C THR A 174 0.10 -36.33 -19.31
N THR A 175 0.16 -35.04 -19.00
CA THR A 175 -0.63 -33.98 -19.66
C THR A 175 0.21 -32.71 -19.76
N ASN A 176 -0.14 -31.80 -20.66
CA ASN A 176 0.54 -30.52 -20.81
C ASN A 176 -0.39 -29.39 -20.34
N TRP A 177 0.03 -28.60 -19.35
CA TRP A 177 -0.69 -27.43 -18.84
C TRP A 177 -0.08 -26.15 -19.38
N THR A 178 -0.91 -25.23 -19.87
CA THR A 178 -0.51 -23.91 -20.37
C THR A 178 -0.87 -22.83 -19.36
N ALA A 179 0.11 -22.03 -18.95
CA ALA A 179 -0.06 -20.96 -17.97
C ALA A 179 -0.86 -19.76 -18.53
N GLU A 180 -1.80 -19.23 -17.75
CA GLU A 180 -2.50 -17.97 -18.05
C GLU A 180 -1.70 -16.73 -17.59
N THR A 181 -2.13 -15.54 -18.02
CA THR A 181 -1.58 -14.25 -17.57
C THR A 181 -2.03 -13.90 -16.14
N GLY A 182 -1.23 -13.13 -15.41
CA GLY A 182 -1.62 -12.57 -14.10
C GLY A 182 -1.51 -13.49 -12.89
N LEU A 183 -1.11 -14.75 -13.10
CA LEU A 183 -0.87 -15.72 -12.02
C LEU A 183 0.28 -15.29 -11.10
N GLY A 184 0.07 -15.45 -9.79
CA GLY A 184 1.15 -15.64 -8.82
C GLY A 184 1.52 -17.13 -8.70
N PRO A 185 2.05 -17.59 -7.55
CA PRO A 185 2.35 -19.00 -7.32
C PRO A 185 1.11 -19.92 -7.40
N ILE A 186 1.29 -21.10 -8.00
CA ILE A 186 0.28 -22.14 -8.17
C ILE A 186 0.82 -23.52 -7.76
N ARG A 187 -0.09 -24.47 -7.53
CA ARG A 187 0.23 -25.90 -7.34
C ARG A 187 -0.66 -26.75 -8.22
N PHE A 188 -0.20 -27.91 -8.66
CA PHE A 188 -1.10 -28.95 -9.15
C PHE A 188 -1.67 -29.71 -7.96
N ARG A 189 -2.94 -30.08 -8.07
CA ARG A 189 -3.69 -30.87 -7.09
C ARG A 189 -4.41 -31.99 -7.82
N ALA A 190 -4.42 -33.18 -7.24
CA ALA A 190 -5.07 -34.36 -7.82
C ALA A 190 -5.78 -35.21 -6.77
N THR A 191 -6.74 -35.99 -7.27
CA THR A 191 -7.32 -37.13 -6.57
C THR A 191 -7.12 -38.37 -7.44
N VAL A 192 -6.62 -39.45 -6.84
CA VAL A 192 -6.19 -40.67 -7.55
C VAL A 192 -6.92 -41.90 -7.00
N LEU A 193 -7.57 -42.65 -7.89
CA LEU A 193 -8.52 -43.74 -7.62
C LEU A 193 -7.93 -45.08 -8.07
N ASN A 194 -7.65 -46.00 -7.14
CA ASN A 194 -7.17 -47.36 -7.42
C ASN A 194 -8.34 -48.31 -7.74
N ASP A 195 -9.33 -48.31 -6.85
CA ASP A 195 -10.61 -49.01 -7.02
C ASP A 195 -11.76 -48.13 -6.51
N TYR A 196 -13.00 -48.60 -6.65
CA TYR A 196 -14.22 -47.85 -6.31
C TYR A 196 -14.22 -47.26 -4.88
N SER A 197 -13.60 -47.95 -3.92
CA SER A 197 -13.49 -47.57 -2.50
C SER A 197 -12.14 -46.95 -2.12
N SER A 198 -11.07 -47.23 -2.88
CA SER A 198 -9.70 -46.86 -2.52
C SER A 198 -9.18 -45.68 -3.34
N PHE A 199 -9.28 -44.46 -2.78
CA PHE A 199 -8.75 -43.23 -3.40
C PHE A 199 -8.01 -42.32 -2.42
N TRP A 200 -7.05 -41.57 -2.94
CA TRP A 200 -6.29 -40.56 -2.19
C TRP A 200 -6.62 -39.18 -2.75
N TYR A 201 -7.05 -38.29 -1.86
CA TYR A 201 -7.47 -36.91 -2.17
C TYR A 201 -6.37 -35.92 -1.80
N GLY A 202 -6.22 -34.85 -2.59
CA GLY A 202 -5.33 -33.74 -2.27
C GLY A 202 -3.84 -34.06 -2.42
N VAL A 203 -3.51 -35.05 -3.25
CA VAL A 203 -2.14 -35.25 -3.75
C VAL A 203 -1.71 -33.96 -4.46
N GLN A 204 -0.50 -33.47 -4.21
CA GLN A 204 -0.03 -32.18 -4.70
C GLN A 204 1.33 -32.32 -5.39
N SER A 205 1.64 -31.37 -6.28
CA SER A 205 3.00 -31.15 -6.79
C SER A 205 3.80 -30.26 -5.85
N GLU A 206 5.10 -30.16 -6.12
CA GLU A 206 5.87 -28.95 -5.78
C GLU A 206 5.18 -27.68 -6.28
N ILE A 207 5.47 -26.54 -5.65
CA ILE A 207 4.91 -25.25 -6.03
C ILE A 207 5.60 -24.74 -7.30
N LEU A 208 4.79 -24.18 -8.21
CA LEU A 208 5.27 -23.48 -9.39
C LEU A 208 5.11 -21.98 -9.18
N THR A 209 6.20 -21.24 -9.37
CA THR A 209 6.21 -19.78 -9.15
C THR A 209 6.33 -19.05 -10.49
N ALA A 210 5.59 -17.94 -10.63
CA ALA A 210 5.64 -17.09 -11.81
C ALA A 210 6.99 -16.34 -11.88
N LEU A 211 7.56 -16.25 -13.09
CA LEU A 211 8.82 -15.54 -13.38
C LEU A 211 8.64 -14.02 -13.53
N GLN A 212 7.39 -13.54 -13.63
CA GLN A 212 7.01 -12.13 -13.67
C GLN A 212 5.90 -11.87 -12.64
N ILE A 213 6.08 -10.87 -11.79
CA ILE A 213 5.07 -10.45 -10.80
C ILE A 213 4.02 -9.58 -11.50
N SER A 214 2.73 -9.89 -11.31
CA SER A 214 1.61 -9.05 -11.78
C SER A 214 0.73 -8.55 -10.63
N ASN A 215 -0.05 -7.50 -10.89
CA ASN A 215 -1.07 -6.95 -9.99
C ASN A 215 -2.52 -7.39 -10.36
N ASP A 216 -2.74 -8.15 -11.44
CA ASP A 216 -4.07 -8.56 -11.93
C ASP A 216 -4.97 -9.23 -10.87
N THR A 217 -4.36 -9.95 -9.93
CA THR A 217 -5.02 -10.77 -8.90
C THR A 217 -5.08 -10.12 -7.52
N CYS A 218 -4.65 -8.85 -7.42
CA CYS A 218 -4.80 -8.03 -6.22
C CYS A 218 -6.28 -7.85 -5.86
N GLY A 219 -6.64 -8.03 -4.59
CA GLY A 219 -8.02 -7.90 -4.14
C GLY A 219 -8.89 -9.16 -4.29
N THR A 220 -8.39 -10.20 -4.96
CA THR A 220 -9.16 -11.40 -5.33
C THR A 220 -8.50 -12.72 -4.96
N ASP A 221 -7.20 -12.90 -5.25
CA ASP A 221 -6.42 -14.07 -4.83
C ASP A 221 -5.25 -13.72 -3.87
N LYS A 222 -4.90 -12.44 -3.76
CA LYS A 222 -3.79 -11.94 -2.92
C LYS A 222 -4.01 -10.53 -2.39
N PHE A 223 -3.44 -10.25 -1.22
CA PHE A 223 -3.22 -8.89 -0.73
C PHE A 223 -2.18 -8.17 -1.60
N CYS A 224 -2.28 -6.85 -1.76
CA CYS A 224 -1.26 -6.02 -2.41
C CYS A 224 -1.12 -4.64 -1.77
N LEU A 225 0.11 -4.14 -1.70
CA LEU A 225 0.45 -2.74 -1.40
C LEU A 225 1.33 -2.19 -2.52
N SER A 226 1.03 -1.00 -3.03
CA SER A 226 1.77 -0.39 -4.15
C SER A 226 1.85 1.13 -4.10
N ASN A 227 2.92 1.68 -4.66
CA ASN A 227 3.10 3.11 -4.91
C ASN A 227 3.78 3.36 -6.27
N PRO A 228 3.17 4.12 -7.19
CA PRO A 228 1.80 4.67 -7.15
C PRO A 228 0.73 3.60 -6.93
N ALA A 229 -0.43 3.98 -6.40
CA ALA A 229 -1.51 3.02 -6.15
C ALA A 229 -1.92 2.30 -7.45
N SER A 230 -1.96 0.97 -7.41
CA SER A 230 -2.26 0.09 -8.56
C SER A 230 -1.27 0.17 -9.73
N CYS A 231 -0.02 0.61 -9.50
CA CYS A 231 1.04 0.54 -10.52
C CYS A 231 1.37 -0.91 -10.94
N SER A 232 1.86 -1.09 -12.17
CA SER A 232 2.30 -2.40 -12.64
C SER A 232 3.64 -2.79 -12.01
N PRO A 233 3.82 -4.02 -11.46
CA PRO A 233 5.10 -4.46 -10.91
C PRO A 233 6.22 -4.60 -11.97
N ALA A 234 5.91 -4.40 -13.25
CA ALA A 234 6.87 -4.31 -14.35
C ALA A 234 7.39 -2.88 -14.62
N ASP A 235 6.76 -1.85 -14.05
CA ASP A 235 7.17 -0.44 -14.24
C ASP A 235 8.30 -0.04 -13.28
N SER A 236 9.30 0.69 -13.75
CA SER A 236 10.42 1.14 -12.90
C SER A 236 10.04 2.19 -11.85
N SER A 237 8.93 2.90 -12.07
CA SER A 237 8.32 3.82 -11.11
C SER A 237 7.56 3.10 -9.98
N CYS A 238 7.20 1.83 -10.17
CA CYS A 238 6.41 1.08 -9.22
C CYS A 238 7.28 0.52 -8.07
N LEU A 239 6.75 0.63 -6.86
CA LEU A 239 7.22 -0.10 -5.68
C LEU A 239 6.02 -0.91 -5.18
N PHE A 240 6.12 -2.25 -5.22
CA PHE A 240 5.01 -3.18 -5.06
C PHE A 240 5.38 -4.32 -4.09
N MET A 241 4.41 -4.77 -3.29
CA MET A 241 4.43 -6.09 -2.68
C MET A 241 3.03 -6.73 -2.66
N SER A 242 3.00 -8.05 -2.52
CA SER A 242 1.79 -8.85 -2.34
C SER A 242 2.01 -9.98 -1.34
N SER A 243 0.92 -10.47 -0.73
CA SER A 243 0.96 -11.63 0.17
C SER A 243 -0.22 -12.59 -0.04
N VAL A 244 0.06 -13.87 0.18
CA VAL A 244 -0.90 -14.98 0.14
C VAL A 244 -0.62 -15.90 1.33
N ALA A 245 -1.63 -16.23 2.13
CA ALA A 245 -1.47 -17.22 3.19
C ALA A 245 -1.32 -18.64 2.60
N TYR A 246 -0.34 -19.41 3.06
CA TYR A 246 -0.08 -20.77 2.57
C TYR A 246 0.52 -21.66 3.66
N ASN A 247 -0.11 -22.83 3.89
CA ASN A 247 0.36 -23.88 4.81
C ASN A 247 0.85 -23.40 6.20
N GLY A 248 0.11 -22.49 6.83
CA GLY A 248 0.48 -21.93 8.14
C GLY A 248 1.56 -20.85 8.10
N GLY A 249 2.05 -20.47 6.91
CA GLY A 249 2.93 -19.34 6.64
C GLY A 249 2.37 -18.48 5.49
N TYR A 250 3.27 -17.86 4.70
CA TYR A 250 2.91 -16.94 3.61
C TYR A 250 3.81 -17.13 2.38
N ALA A 251 3.23 -16.97 1.20
CA ALA A 251 3.95 -16.62 -0.02
C ALA A 251 3.95 -15.09 -0.18
N PHE A 252 5.09 -14.52 -0.52
CA PHE A 252 5.28 -13.08 -0.73
C PHE A 252 5.88 -12.83 -2.12
N GLU A 253 5.45 -11.74 -2.74
CA GLU A 253 6.10 -11.19 -3.93
C GLU A 253 6.42 -9.72 -3.67
N MET A 254 7.54 -9.20 -4.19
CA MET A 254 7.85 -7.78 -4.16
C MET A 254 8.61 -7.35 -5.43
N SER A 255 8.33 -6.13 -5.90
CA SER A 255 8.98 -5.54 -7.07
C SER A 255 9.35 -4.08 -6.84
N GLY A 256 10.46 -3.65 -7.45
CA GLY A 256 10.78 -2.24 -7.59
C GLY A 256 12.16 -2.00 -8.18
N GLN A 257 12.36 -0.81 -8.76
CA GLN A 257 13.69 -0.37 -9.18
C GLN A 257 14.57 -0.15 -7.95
N SER A 258 15.64 -0.95 -7.83
CA SER A 258 16.61 -0.90 -6.73
C SER A 258 17.97 -1.44 -7.15
N THR A 259 19.05 -0.78 -6.72
CA THR A 259 20.44 -1.17 -7.02
C THR A 259 21.03 -2.15 -6.02
N GLY A 260 20.38 -2.42 -4.87
CA GLY A 260 20.91 -3.34 -3.85
C GLY A 260 19.87 -4.25 -3.21
N TYR A 261 18.82 -3.68 -2.62
CA TYR A 261 17.78 -4.46 -1.94
C TYR A 261 16.36 -3.88 -2.03
N LEU A 262 15.39 -4.77 -1.83
CA LEU A 262 14.02 -4.47 -1.44
C LEU A 262 13.76 -5.13 -0.07
N ALA A 263 12.88 -4.56 0.76
CA ALA A 263 12.49 -5.20 2.02
C ALA A 263 11.02 -4.96 2.36
N ILE A 264 10.36 -6.01 2.85
CA ILE A 264 9.04 -5.93 3.49
C ILE A 264 9.26 -5.95 5.00
N GLY A 265 8.69 -5.00 5.74
CA GLY A 265 8.66 -4.98 7.21
C GLY A 265 7.23 -5.08 7.75
N PHE A 266 7.08 -5.66 8.94
CA PHE A 266 5.81 -5.82 9.65
C PHE A 266 5.93 -5.20 11.04
N SER A 267 5.14 -4.16 11.29
CA SER A 267 5.18 -3.42 12.56
C SER A 267 3.81 -3.29 13.23
N ASP A 268 3.83 -2.93 14.51
CA ASP A 268 2.64 -2.63 15.31
C ASP A 268 2.23 -1.15 15.26
N ASP A 269 3.07 -0.27 14.72
CA ASP A 269 2.79 1.15 14.48
C ASP A 269 3.36 1.64 13.13
N THR A 270 3.36 2.95 12.88
CA THR A 270 3.77 3.58 11.61
C THR A 270 5.22 4.09 11.59
N LEU A 271 6.04 3.70 12.56
CA LEU A 271 7.46 4.03 12.66
C LEU A 271 8.34 2.78 12.44
N MET A 272 9.56 2.96 11.92
CA MET A 272 10.55 1.88 11.87
C MET A 272 11.15 1.69 13.27
N GLY A 273 11.00 0.50 13.84
CA GLY A 273 11.27 0.22 15.25
C GLY A 273 11.71 -1.21 15.51
N ASN A 274 10.82 -2.00 16.10
CA ASN A 274 11.07 -3.39 16.50
C ASN A 274 10.25 -4.33 15.60
N ASP A 275 10.64 -4.38 14.33
CA ASP A 275 9.85 -4.92 13.24
C ASP A 275 10.42 -6.25 12.73
N ASP A 276 9.54 -7.16 12.30
CA ASP A 276 9.91 -8.38 11.57
C ASP A 276 10.12 -8.02 10.08
N VAL A 277 11.22 -8.43 9.46
CA VAL A 277 11.60 -7.97 8.11
C VAL A 277 12.10 -9.12 7.22
N TYR A 278 11.63 -9.13 5.97
CA TYR A 278 12.22 -9.94 4.89
C TYR A 278 12.98 -9.04 3.93
N ILE A 279 14.28 -9.28 3.80
CA ILE A 279 15.21 -8.51 2.98
C ILE A 279 15.57 -9.34 1.74
N CYS A 280 15.28 -8.79 0.57
CA CYS A 280 15.60 -9.35 -0.73
C CYS A 280 16.80 -8.59 -1.33
N THR A 281 17.96 -9.23 -1.48
CA THR A 281 19.21 -8.59 -1.94
C THR A 281 20.12 -9.53 -2.74
N THR A 282 21.14 -8.98 -3.40
CA THR A 282 22.19 -9.74 -4.12
C THR A 282 23.41 -9.99 -3.24
N ASN A 283 23.94 -11.21 -3.25
CA ASN A 283 25.24 -11.54 -2.67
C ASN A 283 26.41 -11.10 -3.56
N SER A 284 27.64 -11.38 -3.12
CA SER A 284 28.89 -11.06 -3.86
C SER A 284 29.09 -11.81 -5.18
N THR A 285 28.36 -12.90 -5.45
CA THR A 285 28.37 -13.60 -6.74
C THR A 285 27.25 -13.12 -7.68
N GLY A 286 26.54 -12.03 -7.33
CA GLY A 286 25.36 -11.55 -8.05
C GLY A 286 24.14 -12.47 -7.93
N SER A 287 24.27 -13.56 -7.18
CA SER A 287 23.20 -14.50 -6.87
C SER A 287 22.29 -13.90 -5.80
N ILE A 288 21.01 -14.22 -5.84
CA ILE A 288 19.99 -13.41 -5.18
C ILE A 288 19.38 -14.16 -3.99
N LEU A 289 19.20 -13.45 -2.88
CA LEU A 289 19.07 -13.99 -1.54
C LEU A 289 17.92 -13.33 -0.78
N VAL A 290 17.07 -14.12 -0.14
CA VAL A 290 16.03 -13.65 0.77
C VAL A 290 16.42 -14.00 2.21
N GLN A 291 16.61 -12.97 3.03
CA GLN A 291 16.99 -13.07 4.44
C GLN A 291 15.77 -12.74 5.31
N HIS A 292 15.53 -13.51 6.37
CA HIS A 292 14.61 -13.15 7.45
C HIS A 292 15.40 -12.46 8.56
N ALA A 293 14.95 -11.30 9.01
CA ALA A 293 15.67 -10.41 9.91
C ALA A 293 14.72 -9.67 10.89
N PHE A 294 15.29 -9.02 11.90
CA PHE A 294 14.56 -8.20 12.87
C PHE A 294 15.22 -6.82 13.01
N ASN A 295 14.42 -5.76 12.98
CA ASN A 295 14.86 -4.38 13.26
C ASN A 295 15.01 -4.16 14.77
N THR A 296 15.85 -3.22 15.19
CA THR A 296 15.86 -2.75 16.59
C THR A 296 16.16 -1.26 16.59
N GLY A 297 15.08 -0.47 16.64
CA GLY A 297 15.12 0.94 16.25
C GLY A 297 15.60 1.12 14.81
N THR A 298 16.24 2.25 14.53
CA THR A 298 16.75 2.60 13.19
C THR A 298 18.14 2.02 12.87
N THR A 299 18.53 0.92 13.52
CA THR A 299 19.85 0.27 13.35
C THR A 299 19.86 -0.79 12.24
N THR A 300 21.03 -1.31 11.88
CA THR A 300 21.16 -2.39 10.89
C THR A 300 20.45 -3.67 11.37
N PRO A 301 19.57 -4.30 10.57
CA PRO A 301 18.77 -5.43 11.04
C PRO A 301 19.60 -6.65 11.41
N THR A 302 19.18 -7.37 12.45
CA THR A 302 19.80 -8.65 12.85
C THR A 302 19.21 -9.79 12.03
N ILE A 303 20.04 -10.52 11.28
CA ILE A 303 19.57 -11.62 10.43
C ILE A 303 19.25 -12.86 11.29
N LEU A 304 17.98 -13.28 11.29
CA LEU A 304 17.47 -14.45 12.00
C LEU A 304 17.70 -15.74 11.19
N ASN A 305 17.41 -15.70 9.89
CA ASN A 305 17.67 -16.81 8.97
C ASN A 305 18.18 -16.31 7.62
N LYS A 306 19.27 -16.91 7.13
CA LYS A 306 19.89 -16.58 5.84
C LYS A 306 19.31 -17.36 4.66
N ASN A 307 18.61 -18.46 4.91
CA ASN A 307 18.23 -19.46 3.91
C ASN A 307 16.71 -19.76 3.94
N THR A 308 15.87 -18.73 3.84
CA THR A 308 14.39 -18.89 3.79
C THR A 308 13.99 -19.62 2.51
N ALA A 309 13.66 -20.92 2.62
CA ALA A 309 13.59 -21.83 1.48
C ALA A 309 12.36 -21.61 0.57
N GLY A 310 12.60 -21.05 -0.60
CA GLY A 310 11.63 -20.89 -1.69
C GLY A 310 12.00 -19.67 -2.51
N TYR A 311 12.49 -19.86 -3.74
CA TYR A 311 13.18 -18.80 -4.48
C TYR A 311 12.77 -18.73 -5.96
N ILE A 312 12.13 -17.63 -6.37
CA ILE A 312 12.38 -17.03 -7.68
C ILE A 312 12.87 -15.61 -7.47
N MET A 313 13.94 -15.26 -8.18
CA MET A 313 14.54 -13.95 -8.16
C MET A 313 14.91 -13.54 -9.57
N THR A 314 14.19 -12.57 -10.14
CA THR A 314 14.45 -12.04 -11.49
C THR A 314 14.88 -10.58 -11.38
N ARG A 315 16.00 -10.23 -12.02
CA ARG A 315 16.41 -8.84 -12.23
C ARG A 315 16.28 -8.54 -13.72
N ASN A 316 15.22 -7.80 -14.08
CA ASN A 316 14.96 -7.42 -15.47
C ASN A 316 15.99 -6.36 -15.92
N ALA A 317 16.27 -6.28 -17.22
CA ALA A 317 17.31 -5.41 -17.79
C ALA A 317 17.19 -3.92 -17.41
N ASN A 318 15.98 -3.46 -17.07
CA ASN A 318 15.68 -2.09 -16.63
C ASN A 318 16.11 -1.78 -15.18
N GLY A 319 16.80 -2.70 -14.49
CA GLY A 319 17.26 -2.54 -13.10
C GLY A 319 16.18 -2.77 -12.04
N ILE A 320 15.02 -3.31 -12.44
CA ILE A 320 13.94 -3.74 -11.54
C ILE A 320 14.34 -5.07 -10.89
N LEU A 321 14.22 -5.15 -9.57
CA LEU A 321 14.38 -6.37 -8.80
C LEU A 321 12.98 -6.94 -8.51
N GLN A 322 12.73 -8.19 -8.90
CA GLN A 322 11.49 -8.92 -8.61
C GLN A 322 11.81 -10.16 -7.76
N CYS A 323 11.22 -10.21 -6.57
CA CYS A 323 11.42 -11.26 -5.57
C CYS A 323 10.11 -12.04 -5.38
N SER A 324 10.16 -13.36 -5.43
CA SER A 324 9.04 -14.22 -5.01
C SER A 324 9.57 -15.36 -4.14
N PHE A 325 9.02 -15.50 -2.93
CA PHE A 325 9.48 -16.45 -1.93
C PHE A 325 8.33 -16.95 -1.04
N ILE A 326 8.59 -18.04 -0.32
CA ILE A 326 7.64 -18.64 0.61
C ILE A 326 8.33 -18.77 1.97
N THR A 327 7.62 -18.42 3.03
CA THR A 327 8.10 -18.55 4.42
C THR A 327 7.08 -19.29 5.26
N GLN A 328 7.56 -20.20 6.12
CA GLN A 328 6.76 -20.85 7.16
C GLN A 328 7.02 -20.25 8.55
N SER A 329 7.93 -19.28 8.67
CA SER A 329 8.18 -18.57 9.93
C SER A 329 6.93 -17.80 10.36
N SER A 330 6.68 -17.78 11.68
CA SER A 330 5.80 -16.79 12.30
C SER A 330 6.39 -15.39 12.11
N ILE A 331 5.55 -14.46 11.66
CA ILE A 331 5.84 -13.02 11.75
C ILE A 331 5.62 -12.61 13.20
N SER A 332 6.55 -11.87 13.79
CA SER A 332 6.42 -11.40 15.17
C SER A 332 7.16 -10.08 15.43
N THR A 333 6.43 -9.06 15.87
CA THR A 333 6.95 -7.77 16.36
C THR A 333 7.68 -7.88 17.71
N ASN A 334 7.86 -9.10 18.24
CA ASN A 334 8.61 -9.34 19.47
C ASN A 334 9.57 -10.54 19.33
N ILE A 335 10.85 -10.20 19.11
CA ILE A 335 11.97 -11.14 19.03
C ILE A 335 12.13 -12.08 20.24
N SER A 336 11.59 -11.73 21.41
CA SER A 336 11.67 -12.59 22.60
C SER A 336 10.62 -13.71 22.65
N THR A 337 9.52 -13.57 21.90
CA THR A 337 8.44 -14.57 21.89
C THR A 337 8.43 -15.40 20.61
N LEU A 338 8.79 -14.82 19.45
CA LEU A 338 8.78 -15.41 18.09
C LEU A 338 7.51 -16.17 17.68
N THR A 339 6.46 -16.08 18.49
CA THR A 339 5.21 -16.81 18.37
C THR A 339 4.19 -15.93 17.68
N ARG A 340 3.32 -16.55 16.86
CA ARG A 340 2.26 -15.85 16.13
C ARG A 340 1.30 -15.22 17.13
N ALA A 341 1.29 -13.89 17.19
CA ALA A 341 0.37 -13.14 18.02
C ALA A 341 -1.06 -13.32 17.48
N THR A 342 -1.92 -13.98 18.28
CA THR A 342 -3.34 -14.26 18.02
C THR A 342 -3.67 -15.05 16.74
N THR A 343 -4.94 -15.48 16.64
CA THR A 343 -5.56 -15.83 15.36
C THR A 343 -5.74 -14.56 14.53
N ASN A 344 -5.35 -14.58 13.26
CA ASN A 344 -5.42 -13.44 12.33
C ASN A 344 -4.65 -12.19 12.83
N PRO A 345 -3.30 -12.27 12.93
CA PRO A 345 -2.48 -11.09 13.23
C PRO A 345 -2.66 -10.00 12.17
N THR A 346 -2.59 -8.73 12.60
CA THR A 346 -2.63 -7.58 11.68
C THR A 346 -1.44 -6.64 11.92
N TYR A 347 -0.83 -6.16 10.85
CA TYR A 347 0.40 -5.35 10.90
C TYR A 347 0.32 -4.13 10.00
N TYR A 348 1.02 -3.06 10.36
CA TYR A 348 1.40 -2.05 9.38
C TYR A 348 2.49 -2.63 8.47
N ILE A 349 2.29 -2.50 7.17
CA ILE A 349 3.14 -3.10 6.13
C ILE A 349 4.09 -2.03 5.61
N PHE A 350 5.38 -2.24 5.84
CA PHE A 350 6.45 -1.38 5.37
C PHE A 350 7.04 -1.97 4.09
N LEU A 351 7.32 -1.13 3.10
CA LEU A 351 8.01 -1.53 1.88
C LEU A 351 9.14 -0.52 1.58
N ALA A 352 10.37 -0.98 1.70
CA ALA A 352 11.58 -0.18 1.58
C ALA A 352 12.47 -0.64 0.43
N ARG A 353 13.31 0.27 -0.08
CA ARG A 353 14.35 -0.01 -1.07
C ARG A 353 15.62 0.77 -0.77
N GLY A 354 16.77 0.21 -1.11
CA GLY A 354 18.05 0.89 -0.92
C GLY A 354 19.24 0.21 -1.58
N LYS A 355 20.41 0.78 -1.33
CA LYS A 355 21.70 0.28 -1.81
C LYS A 355 22.17 -0.87 -0.91
N SER A 356 23.04 -1.73 -1.43
CA SER A 356 23.82 -2.71 -0.68
C SER A 356 25.29 -2.55 -1.07
N ASP A 357 26.20 -3.09 -0.27
CA ASP A 357 27.59 -3.22 -0.67
C ASP A 357 27.80 -4.41 -1.63
N LEU A 358 29.06 -4.65 -2.03
CA LEU A 358 29.46 -5.77 -2.88
C LEU A 358 29.36 -7.15 -2.21
N ASN A 359 29.00 -7.23 -0.92
CA ASN A 359 28.82 -8.46 -0.17
C ASN A 359 27.33 -8.80 0.09
N GLY A 360 26.41 -7.90 -0.28
CA GLY A 360 24.98 -8.00 0.05
C GLY A 360 24.62 -7.47 1.44
N VAL A 361 25.50 -6.68 2.08
CA VAL A 361 25.18 -5.94 3.30
C VAL A 361 24.38 -4.71 2.92
N ILE A 362 23.13 -4.65 3.36
CA ILE A 362 22.24 -3.53 3.05
C ILE A 362 22.72 -2.23 3.70
N GLN A 363 22.58 -1.13 2.96
CA GLN A 363 22.80 0.23 3.44
C GLN A 363 21.47 0.88 3.81
N LYS A 364 21.52 2.05 4.44
CA LYS A 364 20.30 2.80 4.75
C LYS A 364 19.53 3.16 3.47
N HIS A 365 18.20 3.07 3.53
CA HIS A 365 17.30 3.54 2.47
C HIS A 365 17.34 5.07 2.36
N GLU A 366 17.39 5.59 1.13
CA GLU A 366 17.54 7.04 0.85
C GLU A 366 16.18 7.79 0.82
N GLN A 367 15.09 7.05 0.67
CA GLN A 367 13.70 7.53 0.72
C GLN A 367 13.04 7.01 2.00
N ARG A 368 12.00 7.67 2.53
CA ARG A 368 11.17 7.04 3.59
C ARG A 368 10.54 5.76 3.05
N PRO A 369 10.39 4.69 3.86
CA PRO A 369 9.63 3.51 3.47
C PRO A 369 8.18 3.87 3.10
N LEU A 370 7.59 3.11 2.20
CA LEU A 370 6.15 3.11 2.01
C LEU A 370 5.51 2.38 3.20
N VAL A 371 4.42 2.90 3.76
CA VAL A 371 3.68 2.26 4.87
C VAL A 371 2.22 2.09 4.46
N SER A 372 1.54 1.02 4.88
CA SER A 372 0.08 0.88 4.69
C SER A 372 -0.70 1.90 5.54
N ALA A 373 -1.81 2.42 5.02
CA ALA A 373 -2.62 3.42 5.73
C ALA A 373 -3.32 2.87 6.99
N THR A 374 -3.46 1.55 7.10
CA THR A 374 -4.00 0.83 8.26
C THR A 374 -3.16 -0.41 8.54
N LYS A 375 -3.40 -1.07 9.68
CA LYS A 375 -3.02 -2.48 9.84
C LYS A 375 -3.76 -3.37 8.83
N VAL A 376 -3.11 -4.45 8.43
CA VAL A 376 -3.55 -5.40 7.39
C VAL A 376 -3.49 -6.82 7.93
N ASP A 377 -4.56 -7.61 7.74
CA ASP A 377 -4.51 -9.08 7.84
C ASP A 377 -3.92 -9.64 6.54
N LEU A 378 -2.69 -10.15 6.60
CA LEU A 378 -1.94 -10.72 5.46
C LEU A 378 -2.56 -12.00 4.86
N SER A 379 -3.54 -12.59 5.55
CA SER A 379 -4.36 -13.70 5.03
C SER A 379 -5.66 -13.25 4.36
N SER A 380 -6.05 -11.99 4.54
CA SER A 380 -7.15 -11.37 3.79
C SER A 380 -6.66 -10.86 2.43
N PHE A 381 -7.55 -10.78 1.45
CA PHE A 381 -7.26 -10.11 0.17
C PHE A 381 -7.77 -8.66 0.16
N ALA A 382 -7.90 -8.02 1.33
CA ALA A 382 -8.45 -6.67 1.42
C ALA A 382 -7.50 -5.63 0.79
N LEU A 383 -7.98 -4.83 -0.15
CA LEU A 383 -7.20 -3.72 -0.71
C LEU A 383 -6.98 -2.64 0.36
N THR A 384 -5.73 -2.17 0.50
CA THR A 384 -5.38 -1.00 1.31
C THR A 384 -4.61 0.01 0.47
N SER A 385 -4.70 1.29 0.82
CA SER A 385 -3.84 2.32 0.26
C SER A 385 -2.54 2.43 1.05
N ALA A 386 -1.48 2.91 0.42
CA ALA A 386 -0.34 3.42 1.16
C ALA A 386 -0.68 4.73 1.87
N GLN A 387 -0.05 4.98 3.02
CA GLN A 387 0.09 6.30 3.60
C GLN A 387 1.08 7.11 2.75
N THR A 388 0.65 8.26 2.24
CA THR A 388 1.45 9.14 1.38
C THR A 388 1.62 10.52 2.00
N GLY A 389 2.84 11.06 1.98
CA GLY A 389 3.20 12.35 2.54
C GLY A 389 3.83 12.27 3.94
N SER A 390 4.35 13.40 4.42
CA SER A 390 4.91 13.51 5.77
C SER A 390 3.84 13.56 6.87
N PRO A 391 4.14 13.15 8.12
CA PRO A 391 3.19 13.24 9.22
C PRO A 391 2.71 14.67 9.49
N SER A 392 1.44 14.81 9.91
CA SER A 392 0.76 16.10 10.02
C SER A 392 1.39 17.06 11.03
N LEU A 393 1.96 16.57 12.14
CA LEU A 393 2.71 17.40 13.10
C LEU A 393 4.06 17.84 12.54
N THR A 394 4.73 17.03 11.71
CA THR A 394 5.96 17.41 11.00
C THR A 394 5.68 18.54 10.00
N LEU A 395 4.61 18.41 9.21
CA LEU A 395 4.17 19.46 8.29
C LEU A 395 3.76 20.75 9.03
N GLY A 396 3.03 20.61 10.14
CA GLY A 396 2.61 21.70 11.01
C GLY A 396 3.79 22.42 11.69
N HIS A 397 4.81 21.68 12.16
CA HIS A 397 6.07 22.24 12.65
C HIS A 397 6.73 23.12 11.59
N GLY A 398 6.90 22.59 10.37
CA GLY A 398 7.48 23.32 9.25
C GLY A 398 6.70 24.60 8.94
N ALA A 399 5.37 24.49 8.80
CA ALA A 399 4.48 25.61 8.53
C ALA A 399 4.58 26.73 9.59
N LEU A 400 4.52 26.38 10.89
CA LEU A 400 4.63 27.35 11.98
C LEU A 400 6.02 28.00 12.05
N MET A 401 7.10 27.26 11.80
CA MET A 401 8.45 27.83 11.71
C MET A 401 8.59 28.81 10.53
N LEU A 402 8.02 28.51 9.37
CA LEU A 402 7.99 29.46 8.24
C LEU A 402 7.22 30.73 8.60
N ILE A 403 6.01 30.61 9.16
CA ILE A 403 5.19 31.76 9.59
C ILE A 403 5.98 32.61 10.59
N ALA A 404 6.57 32.00 11.62
CA ALA A 404 7.35 32.68 12.65
C ALA A 404 8.54 33.45 12.05
N TRP A 405 9.39 32.81 11.26
CA TRP A 405 10.67 33.37 10.86
C TRP A 405 10.68 34.16 9.54
N MET A 406 9.68 33.96 8.67
CA MET A 406 9.52 34.73 7.42
C MET A 406 8.60 35.95 7.57
N THR A 407 7.62 35.91 8.49
CA THR A 407 6.65 37.01 8.65
C THR A 407 6.84 37.74 9.97
N THR A 408 6.43 37.17 11.11
CA THR A 408 6.39 37.90 12.39
C THR A 408 7.78 38.32 12.85
N GLY A 409 8.78 37.44 12.71
CA GLY A 409 10.19 37.72 12.97
C GLY A 409 10.76 38.84 12.10
N SER A 410 10.74 38.67 10.77
CA SER A 410 11.32 39.67 9.86
C SER A 410 10.59 41.01 9.91
N ILE A 411 9.25 41.03 9.90
CA ILE A 411 8.47 42.27 9.98
C ILE A 411 8.72 42.96 11.33
N GLY A 412 8.75 42.21 12.44
CA GLY A 412 9.01 42.78 13.76
C GLY A 412 10.40 43.39 13.92
N MET A 413 11.43 42.82 13.30
CA MET A 413 12.78 43.42 13.25
C MET A 413 12.83 44.66 12.35
N LEU A 414 12.20 44.62 11.17
CA LEU A 414 12.10 45.75 10.25
C LEU A 414 11.40 46.94 10.92
N MET A 415 10.26 46.71 11.60
CA MET A 415 9.53 47.72 12.37
C MET A 415 10.42 48.40 13.43
N ALA A 416 11.26 47.64 14.13
CA ALA A 416 12.15 48.19 15.16
C ALA A 416 13.37 48.95 14.62
N ARG A 417 13.76 48.73 13.36
CA ARG A 417 14.89 49.45 12.73
C ARG A 417 14.41 50.69 11.97
N TYR A 418 13.46 50.53 11.05
CA TYR A 418 13.11 51.55 10.06
C TYR A 418 11.88 52.38 10.45
N MET A 419 10.82 51.76 10.97
CA MET A 419 9.51 52.41 11.09
C MET A 419 9.36 53.31 12.34
N LYS A 420 10.47 53.74 12.96
CA LYS A 420 10.47 54.51 14.22
C LYS A 420 9.73 55.84 14.11
N ASN A 421 9.79 56.48 12.94
CA ASN A 421 9.24 57.80 12.67
C ASN A 421 7.93 57.75 11.86
N ALA A 422 7.44 56.55 11.52
CA ALA A 422 6.38 56.36 10.53
C ALA A 422 4.97 56.77 11.01
N ALA A 423 4.78 56.98 12.31
CA ALA A 423 3.51 57.46 12.88
C ALA A 423 3.75 58.21 14.20
N GLU A 424 3.24 59.45 14.26
CA GLU A 424 3.44 60.37 15.39
C GLU A 424 2.45 60.15 16.56
N ARG A 425 1.30 59.52 16.29
CA ARG A 425 0.28 59.24 17.32
C ARG A 425 0.66 57.98 18.11
N PRO A 426 0.80 58.03 19.45
CA PRO A 426 1.06 56.84 20.25
C PRO A 426 -0.18 55.95 20.36
N ILE A 427 0.04 54.64 20.51
CA ILE A 427 -0.98 53.65 20.87
C ILE A 427 -0.64 53.13 22.27
N LEU A 428 -1.63 53.08 23.17
CA LEU A 428 -1.45 52.68 24.58
C LEU A 428 -0.29 53.41 25.28
N GLY A 429 -0.13 54.70 25.00
CA GLY A 429 0.94 55.55 25.57
C GLY A 429 2.35 55.26 25.05
N LYS A 430 2.52 54.41 24.03
CA LYS A 430 3.82 54.05 23.44
C LYS A 430 3.84 54.32 21.93
N ALA A 431 5.02 54.51 21.37
CA ALA A 431 5.18 54.69 19.93
C ALA A 431 4.77 53.40 19.17
N ILE A 432 4.07 53.54 18.04
CA ILE A 432 3.46 52.41 17.31
C ILE A 432 4.51 51.35 16.95
N TRP A 433 5.67 51.77 16.44
CA TRP A 433 6.76 50.85 16.09
C TRP A 433 7.16 49.91 17.23
N PHE A 434 7.16 50.41 18.47
CA PHE A 434 7.56 49.64 19.65
C PHE A 434 6.49 48.62 20.03
N GLN A 435 5.21 49.03 19.97
CA GLN A 435 4.10 48.14 20.30
C GLN A 435 3.92 47.05 19.22
N SER A 436 4.06 47.40 17.94
CA SER A 436 4.05 46.43 16.83
C SER A 436 5.24 45.47 16.89
N HIS A 437 6.47 45.97 17.15
CA HIS A 437 7.64 45.13 17.37
C HIS A 437 7.42 44.15 18.54
N PHE A 438 7.03 44.66 19.72
CA PHE A 438 6.79 43.82 20.90
C PHE A 438 5.76 42.72 20.62
N PHE A 439 4.61 43.06 20.04
CA PHE A 439 3.58 42.08 19.67
C PHE A 439 4.12 41.01 18.71
N LEU A 440 4.80 41.42 17.63
CA LEU A 440 5.31 40.49 16.62
C LEU A 440 6.43 39.59 17.17
N MET A 441 7.32 40.10 18.03
CA MET A 441 8.37 39.28 18.65
C MET A 441 7.81 38.26 19.64
N ILE A 442 6.85 38.65 20.48
CA ILE A 442 6.16 37.71 21.39
C ILE A 442 5.42 36.64 20.58
N LEU A 443 4.73 37.01 19.50
CA LEU A 443 4.08 36.06 18.60
C LEU A 443 5.08 35.11 17.92
N THR A 444 6.24 35.62 17.48
CA THR A 444 7.34 34.80 16.92
C THR A 444 7.79 33.73 17.91
N VAL A 445 8.01 34.11 19.18
CA VAL A 445 8.44 33.17 20.24
C VAL A 445 7.35 32.14 20.54
N ILE A 446 6.08 32.55 20.65
CA ILE A 446 4.95 31.63 20.88
C ILE A 446 4.82 30.61 19.75
N LEU A 447 4.85 31.05 18.49
CA LEU A 447 4.77 30.15 17.33
C LEU A 447 5.95 29.18 17.28
N THR A 448 7.17 29.66 17.60
CA THR A 448 8.39 28.82 17.66
C THR A 448 8.27 27.77 18.77
N ILE A 449 7.72 28.12 19.94
CA ILE A 449 7.50 27.18 21.06
C ILE A 449 6.49 26.10 20.68
N ILE A 450 5.34 26.46 20.09
CA ILE A 450 4.33 25.50 19.66
C ILE A 450 4.91 24.55 18.61
N ALA A 451 5.59 25.09 17.58
CA ALA A 451 6.23 24.29 16.55
C ALA A 451 7.30 23.32 17.11
N PHE A 452 8.10 23.77 18.08
CA PHE A 452 9.11 22.95 18.74
C PHE A 452 8.48 21.81 19.55
N ILE A 453 7.39 22.07 20.29
CA ILE A 453 6.64 21.03 21.00
C ILE A 453 6.06 20.00 20.02
N MET A 454 5.50 20.44 18.88
CA MET A 454 4.91 19.54 17.87
C MET A 454 5.91 18.50 17.33
N ILE A 455 7.14 18.89 17.01
CA ILE A 455 8.13 17.94 16.44
C ILE A 455 8.67 16.96 17.49
N PHE A 456 8.81 17.38 18.75
CA PHE A 456 9.18 16.45 19.83
C PHE A 456 8.03 15.51 20.22
N ALA A 457 6.77 15.93 20.10
CA ALA A 457 5.61 15.06 20.28
C ALA A 457 5.47 14.02 19.15
N GLU A 458 5.80 14.40 17.91
CA GLU A 458 5.79 13.49 16.74
C GLU A 458 6.93 12.47 16.77
N VAL A 459 8.16 12.90 17.09
CA VAL A 459 9.35 12.02 17.11
C VAL A 459 9.43 11.17 18.38
N ALA A 460 8.81 11.61 19.49
CA ALA A 460 8.87 10.98 20.82
C ALA A 460 10.30 10.68 21.34
N GLY A 461 11.32 11.37 20.80
CA GLY A 461 12.74 11.05 21.01
C GLY A 461 13.67 12.00 20.26
N TRP A 462 14.85 11.53 19.86
CA TRP A 462 15.85 12.32 19.13
C TRP A 462 16.28 11.66 17.81
N SER A 463 16.04 12.33 16.69
CA SER A 463 16.45 11.88 15.36
C SER A 463 17.92 12.22 15.09
N TYR A 464 18.85 11.34 15.48
CA TYR A 464 20.28 11.46 15.17
C TYR A 464 20.55 11.64 13.66
N ASP A 465 19.69 11.07 12.83
CA ASP A 465 19.78 11.06 11.37
C ASP A 465 19.45 12.37 10.65
N THR A 466 18.80 13.34 11.31
CA THR A 466 18.44 14.63 10.68
C THR A 466 19.59 15.66 10.73
N GLY A 467 20.77 15.23 11.17
CA GLY A 467 22.02 15.98 11.10
C GLY A 467 22.00 17.25 11.96
N ALA A 468 22.44 18.37 11.40
CA ALA A 468 22.55 19.63 12.14
C ALA A 468 21.19 20.33 12.40
N HIS A 469 20.10 19.93 11.73
CA HIS A 469 18.80 20.60 11.86
C HIS A 469 18.27 20.68 13.30
N PRO A 470 18.10 19.57 14.06
CA PRO A 470 17.58 19.64 15.42
C PRO A 470 18.55 20.36 16.37
N VAL A 471 19.87 20.20 16.20
CA VAL A 471 20.88 20.88 17.02
C VAL A 471 20.79 22.40 16.87
N LEU A 472 20.73 22.91 15.63
CA LEU A 472 20.58 24.34 15.36
C LEU A 472 19.20 24.85 15.80
N GLY A 473 18.14 24.04 15.63
CA GLY A 473 16.79 24.35 16.13
C GLY A 473 16.73 24.52 17.65
N CYS A 474 17.41 23.66 18.42
CA CYS A 474 17.54 23.81 19.87
C CYS A 474 18.29 25.09 20.25
N ILE A 475 19.37 25.44 19.55
CA ILE A 475 20.12 26.68 19.80
C ILE A 475 19.24 27.92 19.49
N VAL A 476 18.54 27.91 18.35
CA VAL A 476 17.59 28.98 17.96
C VAL A 476 16.49 29.13 19.00
N MET A 477 15.91 28.03 19.50
CA MET A 477 14.91 28.04 20.56
C MET A 477 15.43 28.71 21.85
N ILE A 478 16.58 28.24 22.36
CA ILE A 478 17.17 28.74 23.61
C ILE A 478 17.46 30.24 23.51
N LEU A 479 18.12 30.69 22.43
CA LEU A 479 18.42 32.10 22.22
C LEU A 479 17.16 32.96 22.06
N SER A 480 16.13 32.44 21.38
CA SER A 480 14.83 33.10 21.20
C SER A 480 14.07 33.25 22.51
N PHE A 481 14.16 32.27 23.42
CA PHE A 481 13.56 32.34 24.76
C PHE A 481 14.25 33.38 25.65
N PHE A 482 15.58 33.51 25.56
CA PHE A 482 16.30 34.57 26.28
C PHE A 482 16.04 35.99 25.75
N GLN A 483 15.62 36.14 24.49
CA GLN A 483 15.48 37.46 23.87
C GLN A 483 14.40 38.36 24.51
N PRO A 484 13.19 37.86 24.87
CA PRO A 484 12.25 38.58 25.72
C PRO A 484 12.76 38.83 27.15
N ILE A 485 13.53 37.91 27.74
CA ILE A 485 14.07 38.07 29.10
C ILE A 485 15.06 39.25 29.14
N LEU A 486 15.96 39.35 28.15
CA LEU A 486 16.83 40.51 27.98
C LEU A 486 16.02 41.80 27.79
N ALA A 487 14.92 41.76 27.03
CA ALA A 487 14.03 42.90 26.80
C ALA A 487 13.23 43.32 28.05
N PHE A 488 12.99 42.43 29.01
CA PHE A 488 12.38 42.73 30.31
C PHE A 488 13.33 43.57 31.18
N PHE A 489 14.62 43.21 31.23
CA PHE A 489 15.67 43.96 31.96
C PHE A 489 16.19 45.20 31.22
N ARG A 490 15.44 45.73 30.26
CA ARG A 490 15.78 46.91 29.45
C ARG A 490 15.90 48.18 30.31
N PRO A 491 17.10 48.78 30.45
CA PRO A 491 17.29 49.98 31.28
C PRO A 491 16.49 51.19 30.79
N ASP A 492 16.28 52.17 31.66
CA ASP A 492 15.71 53.48 31.31
C ASP A 492 16.48 54.13 30.13
N PRO A 493 15.82 54.87 29.21
CA PRO A 493 16.49 55.55 28.11
C PRO A 493 17.65 56.48 28.50
N LYS A 494 17.67 57.02 29.72
CA LYS A 494 18.73 57.89 30.25
C LYS A 494 19.87 57.13 30.96
N SER A 495 19.77 55.82 31.12
CA SER A 495 20.78 55.03 31.85
C SER A 495 22.05 54.81 31.02
N GLU A 496 23.23 55.04 31.60
CA GLU A 496 24.53 54.76 30.97
C GLU A 496 24.65 53.31 30.47
N LYS A 497 24.12 52.34 31.23
CA LYS A 497 24.13 50.91 30.88
C LYS A 497 23.25 50.56 29.68
N ARG A 498 22.48 51.52 29.15
CA ARG A 498 21.54 51.30 28.04
C ARG A 498 22.24 50.94 26.72
N PHE A 499 23.49 51.37 26.49
CA PHE A 499 24.22 50.97 25.28
C PHE A 499 24.51 49.46 25.27
N ILE A 500 24.85 48.87 26.43
CA ILE A 500 25.14 47.44 26.60
C ILE A 500 23.89 46.62 26.23
N PHE A 501 22.74 47.01 26.77
CA PHE A 501 21.45 46.39 26.41
C PHE A 501 21.17 46.50 24.91
N ASN A 502 21.31 47.70 24.32
CA ASN A 502 21.02 47.91 22.90
C ASN A 502 21.89 47.01 21.99
N TRP A 503 23.19 46.91 22.29
CA TRP A 503 24.12 46.05 21.53
C TRP A 503 23.86 44.56 21.76
N GLY A 504 23.74 44.11 23.00
CA GLY A 504 23.51 42.69 23.32
C GLY A 504 22.20 42.15 22.75
N HIS A 505 21.12 42.91 22.88
CA HIS A 505 19.81 42.56 22.32
C HIS A 505 19.82 42.54 20.77
N MET A 506 20.52 43.48 20.13
CA MET A 506 20.70 43.48 18.67
C MET A 506 21.55 42.30 18.19
N LEU A 507 22.67 42.01 18.86
CA LEU A 507 23.58 40.93 18.47
C LEU A 507 22.91 39.57 18.63
N ASN A 508 22.17 39.34 19.71
CA ASN A 508 21.39 38.12 19.91
C ASN A 508 20.34 37.95 18.80
N ALA A 509 19.58 39.00 18.45
CA ALA A 509 18.62 38.95 17.33
C ALA A 509 19.28 38.58 15.99
N LEU A 510 20.46 39.14 15.70
CA LEU A 510 21.20 38.84 14.48
C LEU A 510 21.66 37.37 14.42
N VAL A 511 22.25 36.87 15.51
CA VAL A 511 22.67 35.47 15.63
C VAL A 511 21.47 34.52 15.48
N ILE A 512 20.37 34.80 16.19
CA ILE A 512 19.10 34.05 16.08
C ILE A 512 18.63 34.00 14.63
N LYS A 513 18.53 35.14 13.93
CA LYS A 513 18.04 35.18 12.55
C LYS A 513 18.92 34.38 11.61
N VAL A 514 20.25 34.49 11.70
CA VAL A 514 21.20 33.73 10.85
C VAL A 514 21.08 32.22 11.10
N LEU A 515 21.03 31.80 12.37
CA LEU A 515 20.86 30.38 12.72
C LEU A 515 19.47 29.86 12.31
N ALA A 516 18.43 30.67 12.41
CA ALA A 516 17.08 30.33 11.95
C ALA A 516 17.05 30.11 10.42
N VAL A 517 17.71 30.95 9.60
CA VAL A 517 17.75 30.68 8.15
C VAL A 517 18.42 29.35 7.84
N ALA A 518 19.58 29.08 8.45
CA ALA A 518 20.30 27.82 8.26
C ALA A 518 19.46 26.60 8.71
N THR A 519 18.79 26.71 9.86
CA THR A 519 17.90 25.67 10.39
C THR A 519 16.75 25.37 9.43
N ILE A 520 16.13 26.40 8.84
CA ILE A 520 15.01 26.27 7.91
C ILE A 520 15.46 25.65 6.58
N PHE A 521 16.59 26.04 6.01
CA PHE A 521 17.14 25.38 4.81
C PHE A 521 17.38 23.88 5.02
N LEU A 522 17.95 23.49 6.17
CA LEU A 522 18.11 22.08 6.52
C LEU A 522 16.77 21.37 6.71
N GLY A 523 15.79 22.02 7.34
CA GLY A 523 14.44 21.49 7.55
C GLY A 523 13.70 21.24 6.23
N LEU A 524 13.72 22.20 5.30
CA LEU A 524 13.12 22.05 3.97
C LEU A 524 13.76 20.89 3.19
N LYS A 525 15.08 20.69 3.31
CA LYS A 525 15.77 19.56 2.66
C LYS A 525 15.36 18.18 3.22
N LEU A 526 14.79 18.11 4.43
CA LEU A 526 14.31 16.85 5.03
C LEU A 526 12.88 16.47 4.58
N ILE A 527 12.18 17.38 3.89
CA ILE A 527 10.80 17.18 3.42
C ILE A 527 10.63 17.37 1.89
N ASP A 528 11.56 18.04 1.20
CA ASP A 528 11.50 18.19 -0.26
C ASP A 528 11.63 16.85 -0.98
N THR A 529 10.51 16.29 -1.41
CA THR A 529 10.43 15.04 -2.17
C THR A 529 10.88 15.17 -3.63
N THR A 530 11.14 16.40 -4.10
CA THR A 530 11.55 16.64 -5.49
C THR A 530 13.06 16.46 -5.67
N SER A 531 13.45 15.81 -6.77
CA SER A 531 14.85 15.76 -7.23
C SER A 531 15.43 17.15 -7.57
N THR A 532 14.59 18.20 -7.57
CA THR A 532 14.96 19.56 -7.96
C THR A 532 15.29 20.48 -6.79
N LEU A 533 15.03 20.07 -5.54
CA LEU A 533 15.14 20.91 -4.33
C LEU A 533 14.35 22.23 -4.45
N TRP A 534 13.09 22.13 -4.88
CA TRP A 534 12.21 23.27 -5.15
C TRP A 534 11.96 24.15 -3.92
N LEU A 535 11.68 23.56 -2.75
CA LEU A 535 11.44 24.30 -1.50
C LEU A 535 12.66 25.13 -1.12
N SER A 536 13.86 24.55 -1.25
CA SER A 536 15.12 25.26 -0.98
C SER A 536 15.35 26.42 -1.96
N LYS A 537 14.98 26.26 -3.25
CA LYS A 537 15.09 27.34 -4.24
C LYS A 537 14.13 28.50 -3.96
N VAL A 538 12.88 28.22 -3.61
CA VAL A 538 11.89 29.25 -3.24
C VAL A 538 12.31 29.99 -1.98
N MET A 539 12.86 29.29 -0.98
CA MET A 539 13.44 29.90 0.22
C MET A 539 14.65 30.79 -0.10
N GLY A 540 15.51 30.40 -1.05
CA GLY A 540 16.58 31.25 -1.57
C GLY A 540 16.05 32.56 -2.19
N GLY A 541 14.96 32.48 -2.96
CA GLY A 541 14.26 33.65 -3.49
C GLY A 541 13.72 34.57 -2.41
N PHE A 542 13.14 34.02 -1.33
CA PHE A 542 12.68 34.78 -0.17
C PHE A 542 13.82 35.57 0.50
N PHE A 543 14.99 34.96 0.70
CA PHE A 543 16.11 35.69 1.32
C PHE A 543 16.73 36.73 0.39
N ALA A 544 16.74 36.51 -0.93
CA ALA A 544 17.12 37.54 -1.89
C ALA A 544 16.15 38.75 -1.83
N TRP A 545 14.85 38.50 -1.68
CA TRP A 545 13.82 39.53 -1.46
C TRP A 545 14.02 40.26 -0.12
N GLU A 546 14.28 39.54 0.97
CA GLU A 546 14.53 40.14 2.28
C GLU A 546 15.79 41.04 2.26
N ILE A 547 16.88 40.59 1.64
CA ILE A 547 18.11 41.38 1.47
C ILE A 547 17.87 42.63 0.60
N LEU A 548 17.15 42.48 -0.52
CA LEU A 548 16.79 43.59 -1.41
C LEU A 548 16.04 44.71 -0.66
N PHE A 549 15.04 44.36 0.15
CA PHE A 549 14.26 45.34 0.90
C PHE A 549 15.04 45.96 2.07
N TYR A 550 15.97 45.23 2.71
CA TYR A 550 16.91 45.86 3.65
C TYR A 550 17.81 46.89 2.96
N ILE A 551 18.31 46.60 1.75
CA ILE A 551 19.13 47.55 0.97
C ILE A 551 18.31 48.79 0.57
N ILE A 552 17.08 48.61 0.09
CA ILE A 552 16.18 49.72 -0.28
C ILE A 552 15.88 50.60 0.93
N LEU A 553 15.50 50.01 2.07
CA LEU A 553 15.16 50.76 3.29
C LEU A 553 16.36 51.44 3.94
N GLU A 554 17.55 50.81 3.91
CA GLU A 554 18.80 51.42 4.37
C GLU A 554 19.23 52.59 3.47
N THR A 555 19.09 52.46 2.16
CA THR A 555 19.40 53.52 1.19
C THR A 555 18.45 54.70 1.35
N ASN A 556 17.14 54.45 1.43
CA ASN A 556 16.11 55.45 1.70
C ASN A 556 16.37 56.21 3.02
N MET A 557 16.71 55.50 4.11
CA MET A 557 17.09 56.15 5.38
C MET A 557 18.30 57.06 5.22
N ARG A 558 19.35 56.63 4.49
CA ARG A 558 20.57 57.42 4.29
C ARG A 558 20.37 58.63 3.39
N LEU A 559 19.51 58.54 2.37
CA LEU A 559 19.14 59.68 1.52
C LEU A 559 18.38 60.73 2.33
N LYS A 560 17.38 60.34 3.13
CA LYS A 560 16.65 61.25 4.02
C LYS A 560 17.49 61.93 5.10
N VAL A 561 18.61 61.33 5.52
CA VAL A 561 19.57 61.98 6.43
C VAL A 561 20.41 63.04 5.70
N LYS A 562 20.53 62.96 4.37
CA LYS A 562 21.25 63.93 3.53
C LYS A 562 20.33 65.07 3.05
N GLU A 563 19.06 64.79 2.78
CA GLU A 563 18.07 65.74 2.29
C GLU A 563 17.28 66.37 3.45
N ILE A 564 17.92 67.34 4.15
CA ILE A 564 17.24 68.22 5.11
C ILE A 564 16.68 69.44 4.37
N TYR A 565 15.77 69.23 3.42
CA TYR A 565 14.79 70.23 2.94
C TYR A 565 13.65 69.53 2.18
N GLU A 566 12.46 70.12 2.25
CA GLU A 566 11.19 69.66 1.63
C GLU A 566 10.58 68.35 2.20
N ASN A 567 9.36 68.00 1.74
CA ASN A 567 8.27 67.60 2.65
C ASN A 567 7.72 66.16 2.44
N GLU A 568 8.58 65.21 2.06
CA GLU A 568 8.20 63.85 1.60
C GLU A 568 7.92 62.82 2.73
N LYS A 569 6.86 63.03 3.51
CA LYS A 569 6.28 61.99 4.38
C LYS A 569 5.28 61.10 3.62
N LYS A 570 5.76 60.06 2.91
CA LYS A 570 4.91 58.93 2.42
C LYS A 570 5.59 57.61 2.02
N ALA A 571 6.86 57.58 1.64
CA ALA A 571 7.47 56.38 1.01
C ALA A 571 7.57 55.12 1.91
N GLU A 572 7.84 55.25 3.21
CA GLU A 572 8.15 54.11 4.10
C GLU A 572 6.99 53.10 4.25
N PRO A 573 5.73 53.50 4.54
CA PRO A 573 4.60 52.56 4.58
C PRO A 573 4.34 51.83 3.25
N LEU A 574 4.62 52.48 2.10
CA LEU A 574 4.46 51.86 0.79
C LEU A 574 5.50 50.75 0.57
N ILE A 575 6.77 51.02 0.87
CA ILE A 575 7.86 50.04 0.78
C ILE A 575 7.58 48.86 1.73
N LEU A 576 7.11 49.12 2.95
CA LEU A 576 6.70 48.07 3.88
C LEU A 576 5.50 47.25 3.37
N GLY A 577 4.52 47.89 2.73
CA GLY A 577 3.38 47.21 2.12
C GLY A 577 3.82 46.22 1.04
N VAL A 578 4.65 46.67 0.09
CA VAL A 578 5.21 45.80 -0.96
C VAL A 578 6.02 44.65 -0.36
N TYR A 579 6.87 44.94 0.62
CA TYR A 579 7.65 43.91 1.34
C TYR A 579 6.76 42.81 1.92
N ILE A 580 5.68 43.19 2.63
CA ILE A 580 4.74 42.24 3.26
C ILE A 580 4.02 41.39 2.20
N PHE A 581 3.59 41.97 1.08
CA PHE A 581 2.97 41.20 -0.02
C PHE A 581 3.94 40.18 -0.63
N GLY A 582 5.21 40.54 -0.84
CA GLY A 582 6.23 39.61 -1.32
C GLY A 582 6.51 38.48 -0.31
N ASN A 583 6.67 38.81 0.97
CA ASN A 583 6.85 37.81 2.04
C ASN A 583 5.67 36.83 2.09
N LEU A 584 4.44 37.33 1.93
CA LEU A 584 3.23 36.50 1.92
C LEU A 584 3.18 35.59 0.69
N ALA A 585 3.57 36.07 -0.50
CA ALA A 585 3.63 35.25 -1.72
C ALA A 585 4.65 34.11 -1.59
N PHE A 586 5.87 34.39 -1.09
CA PHE A 586 6.87 33.36 -0.82
C PHE A 586 6.41 32.36 0.26
N LEU A 587 5.79 32.84 1.34
CA LEU A 587 5.24 31.98 2.40
C LEU A 587 4.16 31.04 1.85
N ILE A 588 3.19 31.56 1.09
CA ILE A 588 2.11 30.75 0.50
C ILE A 588 2.68 29.69 -0.44
N ALA A 589 3.64 30.05 -1.31
CA ALA A 589 4.28 29.09 -2.21
C ALA A 589 4.96 27.93 -1.45
N LEU A 590 5.67 28.23 -0.35
CA LEU A 590 6.30 27.23 0.49
C LEU A 590 5.30 26.39 1.29
N LEU A 591 4.24 27.00 1.85
CA LEU A 591 3.18 26.28 2.57
C LEU A 591 2.43 25.30 1.65
N VAL A 592 2.17 25.70 0.41
CA VAL A 592 1.57 24.82 -0.62
C VAL A 592 2.52 23.68 -0.99
N GLY A 593 3.82 23.96 -1.18
CA GLY A 593 4.81 22.92 -1.45
C GLY A 593 4.97 21.91 -0.30
N ILE A 594 5.02 22.39 0.94
CA ILE A 594 5.03 21.55 2.15
C ILE A 594 3.75 20.71 2.24
N GLY A 595 2.59 21.27 1.92
CA GLY A 595 1.32 20.54 1.87
C GLY A 595 1.25 19.42 0.82
N GLY A 596 2.20 19.37 -0.13
CA GLY A 596 2.33 18.31 -1.13
C GLY A 596 3.55 17.39 -0.92
N SER A 597 4.14 17.35 0.28
CA SER A 597 5.44 16.68 0.59
C SER A 597 5.34 15.44 1.50
#